data_AF-A0A7C4VLM9-F1
#
_entry.id   AF-A0A7C4VLM9-F1
#
_cell.length_a   1.000
_cell.length_b   1.000
_cell.length_c   1.000
_cell.angle_alpha   90.00
_cell.angle_beta   90.00
_cell.angle_gamma   90.00
#
_symmetry.space_group_name_H-M   'P 1'
#
loop_
_entity.id
_entity.type
_entity.pdbx_description
1 polymer ?
#
loop_
_entity_poly.entity_id
_entity_poly.type
_entity_poly.pdbx_seq_one_letter_code
_entity_poly.pdbx_strand_id
1 'polypeptide(L)'
;MSNVYREKARTFLKINSNLMKSRYEAMGKRVIAVLGSFDTWPHIDYICRILARLGHFAITSLYVYFSENGILQREERGRYFKDLAMRESLRFMIFEECHEAIITYSLPGAHHIETEWCFNRMNEDPNFKYYGIAFVRKIANEDKCPFLKRVEGINSTECTAKFDRTAWDCIETKEFCPFKEQGVAKNVFEYFFANKRTRLFSVECLEDVPLLLNTLFH
;
A
#
# COMPACT_ATOMS: atom_id res chain seq x y z
N MET A 1 -13.27 28.00 -2.55
CA MET A 1 -12.68 27.59 -3.85
C MET A 1 -13.82 27.21 -4.78
N SER A 2 -13.89 27.77 -6.00
CA SER A 2 -15.02 27.51 -6.91
C SER A 2 -14.96 26.09 -7.50
N ASN A 3 -16.12 25.51 -7.83
CA ASN A 3 -16.22 24.18 -8.44
C ASN A 3 -15.42 24.09 -9.75
N VAL A 4 -15.42 25.16 -10.54
CA VAL A 4 -14.65 25.27 -11.81
C VAL A 4 -13.14 25.09 -11.59
N TYR A 5 -12.59 25.61 -10.49
CA TYR A 5 -11.17 25.46 -10.20
C TYR A 5 -10.81 24.01 -9.82
N ARG A 6 -11.65 23.34 -9.02
CA ARG A 6 -11.45 21.91 -8.66
C ARG A 6 -11.51 21.01 -9.88
N GLU A 7 -12.42 21.27 -10.81
CA GLU A 7 -12.54 20.50 -12.05
C GLU A 7 -11.30 20.65 -12.94
N LYS A 8 -10.79 21.87 -13.10
CA LYS A 8 -9.52 22.12 -13.80
C LYS A 8 -8.35 21.40 -13.14
N ALA A 9 -8.27 21.42 -11.80
CA ALA A 9 -7.25 20.70 -11.05
C ALA A 9 -7.32 19.18 -11.32
N ARG A 10 -8.50 18.58 -11.25
CA ARG A 10 -8.70 17.14 -11.55
C ARG A 10 -8.28 16.77 -12.97
N THR A 11 -8.67 17.56 -13.96
CA THR A 11 -8.30 17.30 -15.37
C THR A 11 -6.78 17.39 -15.56
N PHE A 12 -6.16 18.44 -15.00
CA PHE A 12 -4.71 18.59 -15.06
C PHE A 12 -3.99 17.40 -14.40
N LEU A 13 -4.41 17.02 -13.19
CA LEU A 13 -3.84 15.90 -12.48
C LEU A 13 -3.98 14.61 -13.27
N LYS A 14 -5.17 14.35 -13.86
CA LYS A 14 -5.42 13.11 -14.62
C LYS A 14 -4.53 12.99 -15.85
N ILE A 15 -4.33 14.07 -16.58
CA ILE A 15 -3.41 14.09 -17.74
C ILE A 15 -1.99 13.77 -17.29
N ASN A 16 -1.48 14.44 -16.26
CA ASN A 16 -0.12 14.23 -15.77
C ASN A 16 0.06 12.82 -15.17
N SER A 17 -0.93 12.31 -14.45
CA SER A 17 -0.95 10.94 -13.93
C SER A 17 -0.83 9.92 -15.05
N ASN A 18 -1.56 10.08 -16.16
CA ASN A 18 -1.47 9.18 -17.29
C ASN A 18 -0.10 9.25 -17.97
N LEU A 19 0.44 10.45 -18.20
CA LEU A 19 1.78 10.62 -18.77
C LEU A 19 2.87 9.97 -17.90
N MET A 20 2.78 10.17 -16.58
CA MET A 20 3.70 9.56 -15.62
C MET A 20 3.58 8.03 -15.64
N LYS A 21 2.36 7.49 -15.59
CA LYS A 21 2.14 6.04 -15.65
C LYS A 21 2.76 5.44 -16.90
N SER A 22 2.42 5.98 -18.07
CA SER A 22 2.97 5.50 -19.35
C SER A 22 4.50 5.58 -19.43
N ARG A 23 5.12 6.64 -18.87
CA ARG A 23 6.58 6.76 -18.79
C ARG A 23 7.20 5.61 -17.98
N TYR A 24 6.66 5.32 -16.80
CA TYR A 24 7.20 4.27 -15.95
C TYR A 24 6.91 2.87 -16.50
N GLU A 25 5.75 2.65 -17.11
CA GLU A 25 5.45 1.40 -17.82
C GLU A 25 6.43 1.11 -18.96
N ALA A 26 6.80 2.14 -19.74
CA ALA A 26 7.80 2.01 -20.80
C ALA A 26 9.18 1.60 -20.28
N MET A 27 9.47 1.84 -19.00
CA MET A 27 10.70 1.43 -18.32
C MET A 27 10.58 0.05 -17.63
N GLY A 28 9.44 -0.63 -17.75
CA GLY A 28 9.14 -1.85 -17.00
C GLY A 28 8.95 -1.59 -15.50
N LYS A 29 8.58 -0.36 -15.12
CA LYS A 29 8.42 0.10 -13.74
C LYS A 29 7.00 0.58 -13.49
N ARG A 30 6.70 0.88 -12.23
CA ARG A 30 5.34 1.22 -11.77
C ARG A 30 5.35 2.51 -10.96
N VAL A 31 4.25 3.25 -11.09
CA VAL A 31 3.78 4.24 -10.11
C VAL A 31 3.05 3.52 -8.99
N ILE A 32 3.53 3.65 -7.75
CA ILE A 32 3.04 2.92 -6.57
C ILE A 32 2.61 3.94 -5.50
N ALA A 33 1.34 3.87 -5.09
CA ALA A 33 0.85 4.62 -3.95
C ALA A 33 1.28 3.95 -2.64
N VAL A 34 1.87 4.70 -1.72
CA VAL A 34 2.18 4.24 -0.37
C VAL A 34 1.29 5.01 0.61
N LEU A 35 0.40 4.27 1.26
CA LEU A 35 -0.66 4.74 2.12
C LEU A 35 -0.40 4.31 3.55
N GLY A 36 -0.80 5.13 4.50
CA GLY A 36 -0.71 4.83 5.92
C GLY A 36 -1.11 6.04 6.75
N SER A 37 -1.07 5.89 8.06
CA SER A 37 -1.47 6.89 9.04
C SER A 37 -0.27 7.77 9.41
N PHE A 38 -0.53 8.85 10.13
CA PHE A 38 0.53 9.76 10.56
C PHE A 38 1.63 9.06 11.38
N ASP A 39 1.27 8.09 12.22
CA ASP A 39 2.21 7.29 13.01
C ASP A 39 3.04 6.30 12.18
N THR A 40 2.52 5.84 11.03
CA THR A 40 3.29 5.00 10.09
C THR A 40 4.27 5.81 9.22
N TRP A 41 4.30 7.15 9.34
CA TRP A 41 5.05 8.01 8.42
C TRP A 41 6.53 7.62 8.22
N PRO A 42 7.30 7.26 9.27
CA PRO A 42 8.67 6.78 9.07
C PRO A 42 8.76 5.54 8.18
N HIS A 43 7.79 4.62 8.27
CA HIS A 43 7.70 3.43 7.43
C HIS A 43 7.30 3.78 6.00
N ILE A 44 6.34 4.70 5.82
CA ILE A 44 5.93 5.22 4.51
C ILE A 44 7.15 5.84 3.79
N ASP A 45 7.83 6.80 4.42
CA ASP A 45 9.00 7.48 3.84
C ASP A 45 10.09 6.46 3.49
N TYR A 46 10.36 5.50 4.39
CA TYR A 46 11.34 4.44 4.14
C TYR A 46 10.98 3.58 2.91
N ILE A 47 9.75 3.04 2.84
CA ILE A 47 9.27 2.23 1.71
C ILE A 47 9.37 3.03 0.40
N CYS A 48 8.94 4.29 0.40
CA CYS A 48 9.01 5.15 -0.78
C CYS A 48 10.44 5.31 -1.31
N ARG A 49 11.42 5.51 -0.42
CA ARG A 49 12.83 5.62 -0.82
C ARG A 49 13.37 4.33 -1.44
N ILE A 50 12.97 3.18 -0.91
CA ILE A 50 13.35 1.88 -1.45
C ILE A 50 12.73 1.66 -2.82
N LEU A 51 11.42 1.90 -2.97
CA LEU A 51 10.73 1.83 -4.26
C LEU A 51 11.40 2.73 -5.33
N ALA A 52 11.74 3.96 -4.95
CA ALA A 52 12.46 4.89 -5.82
C ALA A 52 13.84 4.35 -6.24
N ARG A 53 14.60 3.76 -5.32
CA ARG A 53 15.88 3.10 -5.62
C ARG A 53 15.73 1.89 -6.53
N LEU A 54 14.63 1.15 -6.42
CA LEU A 54 14.26 0.06 -7.33
C LEU A 54 13.75 0.56 -8.70
N GLY A 55 13.71 1.88 -8.93
CA GLY A 55 13.32 2.51 -10.19
C GLY A 55 11.82 2.76 -10.34
N HIS A 56 11.02 2.58 -9.29
CA HIS A 56 9.59 2.89 -9.29
C HIS A 56 9.35 4.36 -8.93
N PHE A 57 8.17 4.88 -9.29
CA PHE A 57 7.72 6.18 -8.80
C PHE A 57 6.82 5.95 -7.59
N ALA A 58 7.23 6.38 -6.41
CA ALA A 58 6.44 6.20 -5.20
C ALA A 58 5.73 7.50 -4.82
N ILE A 59 4.42 7.42 -4.54
CA ILE A 59 3.59 8.58 -4.22
C ILE A 59 2.92 8.41 -2.86
N THR A 60 2.87 9.51 -2.12
CA THR A 60 2.19 9.63 -0.83
C THR A 60 1.22 10.82 -0.87
N SER A 61 0.50 11.05 0.24
CA SER A 61 -0.34 12.25 0.38
C SER A 61 0.46 13.56 0.37
N LEU A 62 1.74 13.55 0.75
CA LEU A 62 2.56 14.76 0.93
C LEU A 62 3.70 14.90 -0.09
N TYR A 63 4.31 13.79 -0.47
CA TYR A 63 5.51 13.76 -1.30
C TYR A 63 5.43 12.74 -2.44
N VAL A 64 6.26 12.95 -3.44
CA VAL A 64 6.60 11.99 -4.48
C VAL A 64 8.09 11.65 -4.40
N TYR A 65 8.45 10.42 -4.72
CA TYR A 65 9.80 9.89 -4.64
C TYR A 65 10.14 9.16 -5.94
N PHE A 66 11.32 9.44 -6.45
CA PHE A 66 11.84 8.82 -7.67
C PHE A 66 13.37 8.86 -7.68
N SER A 67 13.98 8.10 -8.57
CA SER A 67 15.42 8.17 -8.80
C SER A 67 15.69 8.79 -10.16
N GLU A 68 16.56 9.79 -10.20
CA GLU A 68 17.03 10.41 -11.44
C GLU A 68 18.56 10.36 -11.46
N ASN A 69 19.13 9.73 -12.49
CA ASN A 69 20.57 9.50 -12.61
C ASN A 69 21.18 8.79 -11.37
N GLY A 70 20.43 7.88 -10.77
CA GLY A 70 20.83 7.14 -9.56
C GLY A 70 20.70 7.94 -8.26
N ILE A 71 20.25 9.20 -8.32
CA ILE A 71 20.06 10.07 -7.16
C ILE A 71 18.58 10.04 -6.77
N LEU A 72 18.33 9.66 -5.52
CA LEU A 72 17.01 9.70 -4.93
C LEU A 72 16.52 11.15 -4.78
N GLN A 73 15.37 11.44 -5.38
CA GLN A 73 14.64 12.69 -5.27
C GLN A 73 13.42 12.51 -4.36
N ARG A 74 13.11 13.56 -3.59
CA ARG A 74 11.88 13.69 -2.81
C ARG A 74 11.33 15.09 -3.02
N GLU A 75 10.15 15.18 -3.61
CA GLU A 75 9.48 16.45 -3.90
C GLU A 75 8.14 16.53 -3.20
N GLU A 76 7.75 17.72 -2.77
CA GLU A 76 6.38 17.94 -2.30
C GLU A 76 5.38 17.81 -3.45
N ARG A 77 4.17 17.33 -3.12
CA ARG A 77 3.08 17.26 -4.08
C ARG A 77 2.77 18.66 -4.63
N GLY A 78 2.56 18.73 -5.95
CA GLY A 78 2.27 19.99 -6.63
C GLY A 78 1.01 20.68 -6.11
N ARG A 79 0.90 22.00 -6.37
CA ARG A 79 -0.19 22.87 -5.89
C ARG A 79 -1.59 22.29 -6.11
N TYR A 80 -1.86 21.69 -7.27
CA TYR A 80 -3.18 21.12 -7.58
C TYR A 80 -3.62 20.00 -6.62
N PHE A 81 -2.69 19.25 -6.03
CA PHE A 81 -3.02 18.26 -4.99
C PHE A 81 -3.35 18.93 -3.66
N LYS A 82 -2.60 19.97 -3.30
CA LYS A 82 -2.82 20.77 -2.07
C LYS A 82 -4.16 21.53 -2.11
N ASP A 83 -4.68 21.79 -3.30
CA ASP A 83 -5.97 22.44 -3.50
C ASP A 83 -7.18 21.48 -3.33
N LEU A 84 -6.96 20.17 -3.33
CA LEU A 84 -8.01 19.18 -3.07
C LEU A 84 -8.17 18.93 -1.57
N ALA A 85 -9.38 18.54 -1.15
CA ALA A 85 -9.56 18.01 0.20
C ALA A 85 -8.78 16.70 0.37
N MET A 86 -8.23 16.42 1.56
CA MET A 86 -7.41 15.22 1.81
C MET A 86 -8.06 13.92 1.31
N ARG A 87 -9.34 13.71 1.65
CA ARG A 87 -10.13 12.55 1.19
C ARG A 87 -10.17 12.43 -0.33
N GLU A 88 -10.31 13.56 -1.02
CA GLU A 88 -10.37 13.62 -2.47
C GLU A 88 -8.99 13.37 -3.10
N SER A 89 -7.94 13.95 -2.53
CA SER A 89 -6.56 13.72 -2.94
C SER A 89 -6.17 12.24 -2.83
N LEU A 90 -6.47 11.59 -1.70
CA LEU A 90 -6.18 10.16 -1.50
C LEU A 90 -6.96 9.28 -2.47
N ARG A 91 -8.25 9.57 -2.67
CA ARG A 91 -9.07 8.83 -3.64
C ARG A 91 -8.55 9.01 -5.07
N PHE A 92 -8.18 10.23 -5.45
CA PHE A 92 -7.57 10.49 -6.76
C PHE A 92 -6.29 9.67 -6.94
N MET A 93 -5.43 9.67 -5.91
CA MET A 93 -4.17 8.91 -5.93
C MET A 93 -4.40 7.42 -6.22
N ILE A 94 -5.39 6.81 -5.56
CA ILE A 94 -5.71 5.37 -5.71
C ILE A 94 -6.35 5.05 -7.07
N PHE A 95 -7.34 5.85 -7.50
CA PHE A 95 -8.16 5.50 -8.66
C PHE A 95 -7.57 5.98 -10.00
N GLU A 96 -6.77 7.04 -9.99
CA GLU A 96 -6.33 7.71 -11.21
C GLU A 96 -4.80 7.70 -11.37
N GLU A 97 -4.04 7.77 -10.27
CA GLU A 97 -2.61 8.07 -10.32
C GLU A 97 -1.69 6.85 -10.29
N CYS A 98 -1.96 5.87 -9.41
CA CYS A 98 -1.11 4.69 -9.27
C CYS A 98 -1.55 3.49 -10.10
N HIS A 99 -0.60 2.59 -10.38
CA HIS A 99 -0.89 1.25 -10.90
C HIS A 99 -1.18 0.27 -9.77
N GLU A 100 -0.49 0.43 -8.64
CA GLU A 100 -0.52 -0.45 -7.48
C GLU A 100 -0.46 0.37 -6.20
N ALA A 101 -0.94 -0.19 -5.10
CA ALA A 101 -0.92 0.46 -3.80
C ALA A 101 -0.29 -0.44 -2.71
N ILE A 102 0.40 0.18 -1.77
CA ILE A 102 0.86 -0.42 -0.53
C ILE A 102 0.19 0.33 0.62
N ILE A 103 -0.43 -0.40 1.54
CA ILE A 103 -0.97 0.14 2.78
C ILE A 103 -0.10 -0.35 3.93
N THR A 104 0.54 0.57 4.64
CA THR A 104 1.29 0.28 5.86
C THR A 104 0.39 0.38 7.08
N TYR A 105 0.41 -0.63 7.94
CA TYR A 105 -0.37 -0.68 9.18
C TYR A 105 0.58 -0.65 10.40
N SER A 106 0.31 0.23 11.38
CA SER A 106 0.99 0.21 12.70
C SER A 106 0.09 0.47 13.91
N LEU A 107 -1.20 0.81 13.75
CA LEU A 107 -2.10 1.09 14.86
C LEU A 107 -3.55 0.59 14.65
N PRO A 108 -4.35 0.48 15.73
CA PRO A 108 -5.75 0.10 15.67
C PRO A 108 -6.63 1.07 14.88
N GLY A 109 -7.33 0.56 13.87
CA GLY A 109 -8.48 1.26 13.25
C GLY A 109 -8.19 2.26 12.13
N ALA A 110 -6.93 2.54 11.84
CA ALA A 110 -6.59 3.36 10.67
C ALA A 110 -6.62 2.50 9.38
N HIS A 111 -6.99 3.13 8.26
CA HIS A 111 -6.94 2.59 6.89
C HIS A 111 -8.14 1.84 6.34
N HIS A 112 -9.23 1.67 7.10
CA HIS A 112 -10.41 0.99 6.56
C HIS A 112 -10.87 1.57 5.22
N ILE A 113 -10.92 2.90 5.12
CA ILE A 113 -11.46 3.57 3.93
C ILE A 113 -10.50 3.47 2.74
N GLU A 114 -9.19 3.55 2.96
CA GLU A 114 -8.17 3.30 1.93
C GLU A 114 -8.18 1.83 1.47
N THR A 115 -8.32 0.88 2.40
CA THR A 115 -8.46 -0.54 2.07
C THR A 115 -9.71 -0.79 1.24
N GLU A 116 -10.86 -0.23 1.63
CA GLU A 116 -12.11 -0.31 0.88
C GLU A 116 -11.97 0.28 -0.52
N TRP A 117 -11.34 1.45 -0.66
CA TRP A 117 -11.11 2.07 -1.96
C TRP A 117 -10.20 1.25 -2.86
N CYS A 118 -9.09 0.74 -2.33
CA CYS A 118 -8.20 -0.17 -3.07
C CYS A 118 -8.93 -1.45 -3.47
N PHE A 119 -9.77 -2.01 -2.58
CA PHE A 119 -10.59 -3.18 -2.86
C PHE A 119 -11.59 -2.92 -3.99
N ASN A 120 -12.31 -1.80 -3.93
CA ASN A 120 -13.27 -1.40 -4.96
C ASN A 120 -12.56 -1.16 -6.30
N ARG A 121 -11.44 -0.42 -6.30
CA ARG A 121 -10.64 -0.18 -7.51
C ARG A 121 -10.18 -1.49 -8.14
N MET A 122 -9.72 -2.43 -7.34
CA MET A 122 -9.30 -3.74 -7.82
C MET A 122 -10.45 -4.52 -8.48
N ASN A 123 -11.69 -4.42 -7.97
CA ASN A 123 -12.85 -5.06 -8.60
C ASN A 123 -13.22 -4.40 -9.95
N GLU A 124 -12.93 -3.11 -10.13
CA GLU A 124 -13.15 -2.38 -11.38
C GLU A 124 -12.00 -2.56 -12.39
N ASP A 125 -10.76 -2.71 -11.90
CA ASP A 125 -9.55 -2.80 -12.70
C ASP A 125 -8.81 -4.13 -12.44
N PRO A 126 -8.80 -5.07 -13.40
CA PRO A 126 -8.15 -6.37 -13.24
C PRO A 126 -6.62 -6.27 -13.09
N ASN A 127 -6.01 -5.16 -13.53
CA ASN A 127 -4.57 -4.96 -13.48
C ASN A 127 -4.10 -4.28 -12.18
N PHE A 128 -5.01 -3.64 -11.44
CA PHE A 128 -4.70 -3.05 -10.15
C PHE A 128 -4.46 -4.13 -9.08
N LYS A 129 -3.44 -3.92 -8.26
CA LYS A 129 -3.10 -4.74 -7.10
C LYS A 129 -2.86 -3.85 -5.89
N TYR A 130 -3.15 -4.37 -4.70
CA TYR A 130 -2.74 -3.73 -3.47
C TYR A 130 -2.17 -4.71 -2.45
N TYR A 131 -1.19 -4.25 -1.69
CA TYR A 131 -0.47 -5.00 -0.68
C TYR A 131 -0.65 -4.34 0.68
N GLY A 132 -0.88 -5.14 1.72
CA GLY A 132 -0.79 -4.70 3.10
C GLY A 132 0.55 -5.07 3.70
N ILE A 133 1.19 -4.14 4.40
CA ILE A 133 2.41 -4.40 5.17
C ILE A 133 2.15 -3.98 6.61
N ALA A 134 2.21 -4.92 7.54
CA ALA A 134 2.13 -4.65 8.97
C ALA A 134 3.50 -4.92 9.59
N PHE A 135 4.02 -3.97 10.36
CA PHE A 135 5.24 -4.18 11.13
C PHE A 135 4.85 -4.86 12.44
N VAL A 136 5.26 -6.12 12.63
CA VAL A 136 4.91 -6.94 13.80
C VAL A 136 6.16 -7.18 14.64
N ARG A 137 6.06 -7.07 15.97
CA ARG A 137 7.19 -7.43 16.84
C ARG A 137 7.21 -8.93 17.04
N LYS A 138 8.30 -9.59 16.62
CA LYS A 138 8.48 -11.04 16.65
C LYS A 138 7.43 -11.73 15.78
N ILE A 139 7.83 -12.35 14.69
CA ILE A 139 6.94 -13.31 14.00
C ILE A 139 6.85 -14.58 14.88
N ALA A 140 6.31 -14.43 16.09
CA ALA A 140 6.14 -15.50 17.03
C ALA A 140 4.95 -16.34 16.60
N ASN A 141 5.09 -17.66 16.71
CA ASN A 141 4.00 -18.60 16.52
C ASN A 141 3.50 -18.74 15.07
N GLU A 142 4.39 -18.60 14.07
CA GLU A 142 4.07 -19.03 12.68
C GLU A 142 3.49 -20.44 12.68
N ASP A 143 4.06 -21.34 13.48
CA ASP A 143 3.60 -22.73 13.67
C ASP A 143 2.16 -22.82 14.22
N LYS A 144 1.65 -21.77 14.86
CA LYS A 144 0.30 -21.75 15.45
C LYS A 144 -0.72 -21.09 14.52
N CYS A 145 -0.33 -20.38 13.47
CA CYS A 145 -1.28 -19.91 12.47
C CYS A 145 -1.05 -20.66 11.15
N PRO A 146 -1.87 -21.69 10.83
CA PRO A 146 -1.68 -22.50 9.62
C PRO A 146 -1.86 -21.72 8.30
N PHE A 147 -2.29 -20.46 8.38
CA PHE A 147 -2.50 -19.58 7.24
C PHE A 147 -1.43 -18.49 7.12
N LEU A 148 -0.34 -18.59 7.88
CA LEU A 148 0.86 -17.81 7.64
C LEU A 148 1.86 -18.68 6.91
N LYS A 149 2.41 -18.17 5.82
CA LYS A 149 3.54 -18.81 5.14
C LYS A 149 4.74 -17.89 5.19
N ARG A 150 5.91 -18.42 5.55
CA ARG A 150 7.16 -17.68 5.41
C ARG A 150 7.37 -17.28 3.96
N VAL A 151 7.84 -16.05 3.78
CA VAL A 151 8.39 -15.60 2.52
C VAL A 151 9.84 -16.10 2.47
N GLU A 152 10.17 -16.91 1.46
CA GLU A 152 11.47 -17.55 1.36
C GLU A 152 12.61 -16.52 1.38
N GLY A 153 13.60 -16.73 2.25
CA GLY A 153 14.78 -15.86 2.37
C GLY A 153 14.56 -14.50 3.04
N ILE A 154 13.37 -14.24 3.62
CA ILE A 154 13.02 -12.97 4.25
C ILE A 154 12.39 -13.24 5.63
N ASN A 155 12.69 -12.44 6.66
CA ASN A 155 11.96 -12.53 7.94
C ASN A 155 10.60 -11.84 7.82
N SER A 156 9.73 -12.43 7.01
CA SER A 156 8.38 -11.97 6.71
C SER A 156 7.46 -13.17 6.51
N THR A 157 6.17 -12.98 6.83
CA THR A 157 5.14 -13.96 6.48
C THR A 157 4.02 -13.32 5.68
N GLU A 158 3.43 -14.12 4.79
CA GLU A 158 2.23 -13.78 4.03
C GLU A 158 1.01 -14.50 4.60
N CYS A 159 -0.08 -13.76 4.76
CA CYS A 159 -1.38 -14.35 5.08
C CYS A 159 -2.02 -15.01 3.86
N THR A 160 -2.31 -16.31 3.96
CA THR A 160 -2.88 -17.13 2.87
C THR A 160 -4.35 -17.52 3.08
N ALA A 161 -5.05 -16.93 4.07
CA ALA A 161 -6.42 -17.29 4.46
C ALA A 161 -7.53 -16.86 3.47
N LYS A 162 -7.22 -16.77 2.18
CA LYS A 162 -8.10 -16.25 1.13
C LYS A 162 -9.29 -17.18 0.93
N PHE A 163 -10.51 -16.65 0.89
CA PHE A 163 -11.79 -17.34 0.64
C PHE A 163 -12.20 -18.45 1.62
N ASP A 164 -11.27 -18.98 2.41
CA ASP A 164 -11.52 -20.11 3.31
C ASP A 164 -11.92 -19.67 4.73
N ARG A 165 -11.83 -18.37 5.03
CA ARG A 165 -12.11 -17.80 6.36
C ARG A 165 -12.59 -16.36 6.29
N THR A 166 -13.25 -15.95 7.35
CA THR A 166 -13.63 -14.58 7.69
C THR A 166 -12.69 -14.02 8.77
N ALA A 167 -12.81 -12.72 9.03
CA ALA A 167 -12.09 -12.12 10.16
C ALA A 167 -12.59 -12.64 11.52
N TRP A 168 -13.81 -13.17 11.61
CA TRP A 168 -14.31 -13.83 12.82
C TRP A 168 -13.55 -15.12 13.13
N ASP A 169 -13.28 -15.95 12.12
CA ASP A 169 -12.51 -17.19 12.30
C ASP A 169 -11.12 -16.88 12.86
N CYS A 170 -10.48 -15.79 12.40
CA CYS A 170 -9.21 -15.31 12.94
C CYS A 170 -9.30 -14.76 14.38
N ILE A 171 -10.47 -14.28 14.80
CA ILE A 171 -10.70 -13.76 16.17
C ILE A 171 -10.93 -14.90 17.16
N GLU A 172 -11.65 -15.94 16.74
CA GLU A 172 -12.06 -17.07 17.57
C GLU A 172 -10.95 -18.14 17.68
N THR A 173 -10.06 -18.21 16.70
CA THR A 173 -8.87 -19.06 16.78
C THR A 173 -7.97 -18.55 17.92
N LYS A 174 -7.87 -19.34 19.00
CA LYS A 174 -7.00 -19.05 20.16
C LYS A 174 -5.53 -18.92 19.77
N GLU A 175 -5.15 -19.47 18.62
CA GLU A 175 -3.82 -19.39 18.06
C GLU A 175 -3.64 -18.09 17.28
N PHE A 176 -2.93 -17.19 17.94
CA PHE A 176 -2.44 -15.87 17.56
C PHE A 176 -2.48 -15.48 16.06
N CYS A 177 -3.32 -14.49 15.70
CA CYS A 177 -3.20 -13.73 14.45
C CYS A 177 -2.29 -12.51 14.67
N PRO A 178 -1.06 -12.45 14.10
CA PRO A 178 -0.09 -11.41 14.40
C PRO A 178 -0.56 -10.02 13.99
N PHE A 179 -1.39 -9.94 12.96
CA PHE A 179 -1.96 -8.70 12.47
C PHE A 179 -2.98 -8.07 13.44
N LYS A 180 -3.69 -8.88 14.23
CA LYS A 180 -4.67 -8.41 15.22
C LYS A 180 -3.98 -7.72 16.39
N GLU A 181 -2.85 -8.23 16.83
CA GLU A 181 -2.03 -7.60 17.89
C GLU A 181 -1.51 -6.22 17.47
N GLN A 182 -1.29 -6.00 16.16
CA GLN A 182 -0.92 -4.69 15.61
C GLN A 182 -2.12 -3.78 15.34
N GLY A 183 -3.33 -4.18 15.76
CA GLY A 183 -4.53 -3.38 15.64
C GLY A 183 -5.15 -3.36 14.24
N VAL A 184 -4.71 -4.19 13.29
CA VAL A 184 -5.39 -4.24 11.99
C VAL A 184 -6.86 -4.57 12.22
N ALA A 185 -7.73 -3.67 11.75
CA ALA A 185 -9.14 -3.72 12.10
C ALA A 185 -9.82 -4.92 11.42
N LYS A 186 -10.84 -5.47 12.08
CA LYS A 186 -11.55 -6.66 11.58
C LYS A 186 -12.00 -6.51 10.12
N ASN A 187 -12.64 -5.40 9.80
CA ASN A 187 -13.11 -5.05 8.46
C ASN A 187 -11.99 -4.98 7.40
N VAL A 188 -10.77 -4.64 7.79
CA VAL A 188 -9.61 -4.68 6.88
C VAL A 188 -9.30 -6.12 6.48
N PHE A 189 -9.32 -7.08 7.42
CA PHE A 189 -9.11 -8.50 7.11
C PHE A 189 -10.16 -9.06 6.17
N GLU A 190 -11.43 -8.68 6.34
CA GLU A 190 -12.51 -9.14 5.47
C GLU A 190 -12.23 -8.81 4.00
N TYR A 191 -11.68 -7.61 3.71
CA TYR A 191 -11.27 -7.26 2.35
C TYR A 191 -10.12 -8.12 1.82
N PHE A 192 -9.13 -8.44 2.67
CA PHE A 192 -8.01 -9.30 2.28
C PHE A 192 -8.41 -10.75 2.03
N PHE A 193 -9.44 -11.24 2.74
CA PHE A 193 -9.94 -12.61 2.54
C PHE A 193 -10.89 -12.71 1.35
N ALA A 194 -11.56 -11.62 1.00
CA ALA A 194 -12.53 -11.57 -0.09
C ALA A 194 -11.92 -11.57 -1.50
N ASN A 195 -10.61 -11.34 -1.68
CA ASN A 195 -10.00 -11.26 -3.01
C ASN A 195 -8.64 -11.96 -3.12
N LYS A 196 -8.42 -12.68 -4.23
CA LYS A 196 -7.19 -13.45 -4.45
C LYS A 196 -5.96 -12.59 -4.69
N ARG A 197 -6.15 -11.37 -5.22
CA ARG A 197 -5.08 -10.46 -5.63
C ARG A 197 -4.50 -9.65 -4.47
N THR A 198 -5.18 -9.65 -3.32
CA THR A 198 -4.71 -8.95 -2.13
C THR A 198 -3.71 -9.82 -1.40
N ARG A 199 -2.67 -9.19 -0.85
CA ARG A 199 -1.65 -9.89 -0.05
C ARG A 199 -1.35 -9.06 1.17
N LEU A 200 -1.29 -9.70 2.33
CA LEU A 200 -1.02 -9.06 3.61
C LEU A 200 0.25 -9.69 4.19
N PHE A 201 1.25 -8.86 4.43
CA PHE A 201 2.56 -9.25 4.92
C PHE A 201 2.79 -8.76 6.33
N SER A 202 3.38 -9.60 7.16
CA SER A 202 3.93 -9.22 8.46
C SER A 202 5.44 -9.13 8.34
N VAL A 203 6.03 -7.98 8.68
CA VAL A 203 7.48 -7.77 8.61
C VAL A 203 7.98 -7.46 10.01
N GLU A 204 9.04 -8.15 10.45
CA GLU A 204 9.63 -7.90 11.78
C GLU A 204 10.66 -6.77 11.75
N CYS A 205 11.55 -6.79 10.76
CA CYS A 205 12.70 -5.91 10.65
C CYS A 205 12.58 -5.00 9.42
N LEU A 206 12.97 -3.73 9.55
CA LEU A 206 12.94 -2.78 8.42
C LEU A 206 13.89 -3.21 7.29
N GLU A 207 14.97 -3.90 7.64
CA GLU A 207 16.00 -4.42 6.76
C GLU A 207 15.47 -5.47 5.76
N ASP A 208 14.34 -6.12 6.08
CA ASP A 208 13.68 -7.10 5.21
C ASP A 208 12.79 -6.45 4.14
N VAL A 209 12.42 -5.18 4.32
CA VAL A 209 11.53 -4.45 3.39
C VAL A 209 12.12 -4.34 1.99
N PRO A 210 13.42 -4.02 1.77
CA PRO A 210 14.00 -4.02 0.43
C PRO A 210 13.88 -5.35 -0.29
N LEU A 211 14.13 -6.46 0.40
CA LEU A 211 13.99 -7.79 -0.18
C LEU A 211 12.53 -8.07 -0.52
N LEU A 212 11.61 -7.77 0.39
CA LEU A 212 10.18 -7.96 0.16
C LEU A 212 9.69 -7.16 -1.04
N LEU A 213 10.00 -5.86 -1.10
CA LEU A 213 9.59 -4.99 -2.21
C LEU A 213 10.22 -5.44 -3.53
N ASN A 214 11.46 -5.92 -3.51
CA ASN A 214 12.07 -6.53 -4.69
C ASN A 214 11.26 -7.75 -5.16
N THR A 215 10.89 -8.68 -4.27
CA THR A 215 10.05 -9.84 -4.62
C THR A 215 8.65 -9.45 -5.13
N LEU A 216 8.10 -8.31 -4.71
CA LEU A 216 6.77 -7.88 -5.13
C LEU A 216 6.77 -7.20 -6.52
N PHE A 217 7.86 -6.52 -6.90
CA PHE A 217 7.89 -5.60 -8.04
C PHE A 217 9.01 -5.87 -9.07
N HIS A 218 9.80 -6.93 -8.91
CA HIS A 218 10.69 -7.50 -9.94
C HIS A 218 10.08 -8.77 -10.56
#